data_AF-A0A1H9KQ92-F1
#
_entry.id   AF-A0A1H9KQ92-F1
#
_cell.length_a   1.000
_cell.length_b   1.000
_cell.length_c   1.000
_cell.angle_alpha   90.00
_cell.angle_beta   90.00
_cell.angle_gamma   90.00
#
_symmetry.space_group_name_H-M   'P 1'
#
loop_
_entity.id
_entity.type
_entity.pdbx_description
1 polymer ?
#
loop_
_entity_poly.entity_id
_entity_poly.type
_entity_poly.pdbx_seq_one_letter_code
_entity_poly.pdbx_strand_id
1 'polypeptide(L)'
;MLFHSQRQMIADEVHARPFQQLSPPLKVLHFALMLGDKGIAEVRDDISAFFLRCGGQAMEPEASFCYQQLESLALRWEAHTEFYTLTLYQNQLDSRWQQTLAGLPENWSDQLPGELITGVQIQVMEPSAEGDEERARELFRNHQLIGSRVMRGAARVWTDFRAEGEFYLDRILVKNIHMHGYQCGRLIQRLCEIDTYRAVALLGLEPARETMRKVSRLDRELAEITLKLSALDKGDESETLDALMSLSAQAEEISADTVNRFSASDAYYALVRMRISELEEIRIEGLQTLEQFIERRVDPAMRTWQAAAQRLERLSQRIARSSDLLRSRVDLSTEQKIHGLLSSMNKRTRRQLNLQAKLETFSIIVVTYYVFDLVERTIRHLTSGEPRDMAIHWLSYSLPAVVLLVWWYVRRITKEFESDD
;
A
#
# COMPACT_ATOMS: atom_id res chain seq x y z
N MET A 1 -38.50 -15.03 21.59
CA MET A 1 -37.57 -14.17 20.84
C MET A 1 -36.32 -14.98 20.56
N LEU A 2 -35.89 -15.13 19.30
CA LEU A 2 -34.62 -15.80 18.98
C LEU A 2 -33.51 -14.75 19.11
N PHE A 3 -32.50 -15.03 19.91
CA PHE A 3 -31.35 -14.15 20.07
C PHE A 3 -30.25 -14.54 19.08
N HIS A 4 -29.52 -13.55 18.58
CA HIS A 4 -28.32 -13.76 17.79
C HIS A 4 -27.27 -14.51 18.63
N SER A 5 -26.57 -15.49 18.04
CA SER A 5 -25.60 -16.36 18.75
C SER A 5 -24.46 -15.57 19.42
N GLN A 6 -24.07 -14.44 18.83
CA GLN A 6 -23.01 -13.58 19.35
C GLN A 6 -23.52 -12.45 20.26
N ARG A 7 -24.82 -12.37 20.57
CA ARG A 7 -25.39 -11.22 21.30
C ARG A 7 -24.67 -10.94 22.63
N GLN A 8 -24.38 -12.00 23.39
CA GLN A 8 -23.72 -11.86 24.68
C GLN A 8 -22.26 -11.45 24.54
N MET A 9 -21.51 -12.11 23.64
CA MET A 9 -20.11 -11.76 23.34
C MET A 9 -19.97 -10.29 22.91
N ILE A 10 -20.86 -9.79 22.03
CA ILE A 10 -20.85 -8.37 21.61
C ILE A 10 -21.14 -7.45 22.80
N ALA A 11 -22.08 -7.81 23.68
CA ALA A 11 -22.39 -7.02 24.86
C ALA A 11 -21.23 -7.00 25.86
N ASP A 12 -20.57 -8.14 26.06
CA ASP A 12 -19.42 -8.28 26.97
C ASP A 12 -18.20 -7.53 26.43
N GLU A 13 -17.97 -7.54 25.11
CA GLU A 13 -16.86 -6.82 24.46
C GLU A 13 -16.88 -5.31 24.78
N VAL A 14 -18.06 -4.69 24.78
CA VAL A 14 -18.22 -3.26 25.11
C VAL A 14 -17.84 -2.96 26.56
N HIS A 15 -17.93 -3.96 27.45
CA HIS A 15 -17.62 -3.83 28.87
C HIS A 15 -16.26 -4.43 29.26
N ALA A 16 -15.51 -5.00 28.32
CA ALA A 16 -14.29 -5.75 28.59
C ALA A 16 -13.15 -4.89 29.19
N ARG A 17 -13.20 -3.55 29.02
CA ARG A 17 -12.16 -2.62 29.47
C ARG A 17 -12.73 -1.47 30.32
N PRO A 18 -13.17 -1.74 31.57
CA PRO A 18 -13.76 -0.71 32.41
C PRO A 18 -12.72 0.33 32.87
N PHE A 19 -13.19 1.57 32.98
CA PHE A 19 -12.45 2.64 33.67
C PHE A 19 -12.33 2.31 35.15
N GLN A 20 -11.14 2.52 35.72
CA GLN A 20 -10.89 2.24 37.13
C GLN A 20 -11.37 3.40 38.01
N GLN A 21 -11.83 3.10 39.21
CA GLN A 21 -12.12 4.14 40.21
C GLN A 21 -10.81 4.52 40.91
N LEU A 22 -10.27 5.69 40.59
CA LEU A 22 -9.00 6.17 41.13
C LEU A 22 -9.23 7.43 41.96
N SER A 23 -8.52 7.59 43.08
CA SER A 23 -8.65 8.76 43.95
C SER A 23 -7.27 9.34 44.29
N PRO A 24 -7.12 10.67 44.42
CA PRO A 24 -5.90 11.25 44.96
C PRO A 24 -5.74 10.93 46.46
N PRO A 25 -4.51 10.94 47.00
CA PRO A 25 -3.24 11.10 46.29
C PRO A 25 -2.93 9.86 45.44
N LEU A 26 -2.46 10.06 44.22
CA LEU A 26 -2.18 8.97 43.29
C LEU A 26 -0.87 9.22 42.54
N LYS A 27 -0.04 8.18 42.44
CA LYS A 27 1.09 8.09 41.52
C LYS A 27 0.82 6.97 40.52
N VAL A 28 1.09 7.26 39.26
CA VAL A 28 0.89 6.36 38.12
C VAL A 28 2.19 6.28 37.35
N LEU A 29 2.63 5.08 37.03
CA LEU A 29 3.67 4.82 36.04
C LEU A 29 3.02 4.05 34.90
N HIS A 30 3.12 4.58 33.69
CA HIS A 30 2.56 3.97 32.50
C HIS A 30 3.67 3.73 31.48
N PHE A 31 3.71 2.53 30.91
CA PHE A 31 4.70 2.11 29.93
C PHE A 31 3.99 1.54 28.72
N ALA A 32 4.45 1.92 27.53
CA ALA A 32 4.08 1.28 26.27
C ALA A 32 5.32 0.61 25.69
N LEU A 33 5.23 -0.70 25.44
CA LEU A 33 6.35 -1.50 24.95
C LEU A 33 5.97 -2.22 23.65
N MET A 34 6.80 -2.07 22.63
CA MET A 34 6.68 -2.79 21.36
C MET A 34 6.96 -4.28 21.59
N LEU A 35 6.19 -5.14 20.93
CA LEU A 35 6.29 -6.60 21.11
C LEU A 35 7.62 -7.17 20.57
N GLY A 36 8.28 -6.48 19.64
CA GLY A 36 9.47 -6.98 18.94
C GLY A 36 9.13 -8.25 18.16
N ASP A 37 9.96 -9.27 18.30
CA ASP A 37 9.77 -10.59 17.66
C ASP A 37 8.78 -11.49 18.40
N LYS A 38 8.35 -11.12 19.62
CA LYS A 38 7.47 -11.95 20.43
C LYS A 38 6.01 -11.79 20.01
N GLY A 39 5.25 -12.89 20.06
CA GLY A 39 3.80 -12.84 19.96
C GLY A 39 3.16 -12.29 21.23
N ILE A 40 1.98 -11.69 21.12
CA ILE A 40 1.25 -11.15 22.28
C ILE A 40 0.94 -12.20 23.35
N ALA A 41 0.77 -13.47 22.95
CA ALA A 41 0.54 -14.58 23.89
C ALA A 41 1.77 -14.87 24.76
N GLU A 42 2.98 -14.84 24.18
CA GLU A 42 4.23 -15.03 24.92
C GLU A 42 4.47 -13.85 25.87
N VAL A 43 4.26 -12.62 25.40
CA VAL A 43 4.35 -11.42 26.22
C VAL A 43 3.35 -11.45 27.38
N ARG A 44 2.11 -11.91 27.13
CA ARG A 44 1.12 -12.07 28.20
C ARG A 44 1.59 -13.05 29.25
N ASP A 45 2.21 -14.16 28.88
CA ASP A 45 2.68 -15.17 29.84
C ASP A 45 3.84 -14.63 30.69
N ASP A 46 4.77 -13.88 30.09
CA ASP A 46 5.85 -13.17 30.79
C ASP A 46 5.29 -12.13 31.78
N ILE A 47 4.31 -11.34 31.35
CA ILE A 47 3.65 -10.32 32.17
C ILE A 47 2.77 -10.96 33.27
N SER A 48 2.14 -12.10 33.00
CA SER A 48 1.41 -12.89 33.99
C SER A 48 2.36 -13.37 35.11
N ALA A 49 3.56 -13.83 34.75
CA ALA A 49 4.59 -14.17 35.73
C ALA A 49 5.08 -12.95 36.53
N PHE A 50 5.16 -11.77 35.90
CA PHE A 50 5.44 -10.51 36.58
C PHE A 50 4.35 -10.14 37.59
N PHE A 51 3.07 -10.28 37.24
CA PHE A 51 1.94 -10.05 38.15
C PHE A 51 2.01 -10.97 39.37
N LEU A 52 2.33 -12.25 39.19
CA LEU A 52 2.54 -13.19 40.29
C LEU A 52 3.68 -12.75 41.23
N ARG A 53 4.80 -12.26 40.70
CA ARG A 53 5.93 -11.76 41.51
C ARG A 53 5.60 -10.49 42.28
N CYS A 54 4.66 -9.68 41.78
CA CYS A 54 4.13 -8.53 42.50
C CYS A 54 3.11 -8.92 43.59
N GLY A 55 2.76 -10.20 43.73
CA GLY A 55 1.75 -10.69 44.69
C GLY A 55 0.33 -10.75 44.13
N GLY A 56 0.17 -10.60 42.81
CA GLY A 56 -1.11 -10.79 42.12
C GLY A 56 -1.41 -12.25 41.77
N GLN A 57 -2.36 -12.43 40.88
CA GLN A 57 -2.79 -13.71 40.31
C GLN A 57 -2.35 -13.82 38.84
N ALA A 58 -2.29 -15.05 38.34
CA ALA A 58 -2.05 -15.28 36.92
C ALA A 58 -3.19 -14.68 36.06
N MET A 59 -2.85 -14.18 34.89
CA MET A 59 -3.85 -13.72 33.91
C MET A 59 -4.60 -14.90 33.30
N GLU A 60 -5.86 -14.67 32.94
CA GLU A 60 -6.66 -15.64 32.20
C GLU A 60 -6.03 -15.93 30.83
N PRO A 61 -6.20 -17.17 30.31
CA PRO A 61 -5.82 -17.49 28.93
C PRO A 61 -6.52 -16.54 27.96
N GLU A 62 -5.80 -16.11 26.93
CA GLU A 62 -6.30 -15.22 25.86
C GLU A 62 -6.78 -13.83 26.34
N ALA A 63 -6.52 -13.46 27.60
CA ALA A 63 -6.81 -12.12 28.09
C ALA A 63 -6.13 -11.06 27.21
N SER A 64 -6.89 -10.05 26.79
CA SER A 64 -6.41 -8.83 26.14
C SER A 64 -6.35 -7.63 27.10
N PHE A 65 -6.86 -7.83 28.32
CA PHE A 65 -6.95 -6.86 29.38
C PHE A 65 -6.85 -7.57 30.73
N CYS A 66 -6.08 -7.02 31.66
CA CYS A 66 -6.06 -7.47 33.05
C CYS A 66 -5.90 -6.29 33.98
N TYR A 67 -6.69 -6.24 35.06
CA TYR A 67 -6.51 -5.29 36.15
C TYR A 67 -6.56 -6.02 37.48
N GLN A 68 -5.57 -5.78 38.34
CA GLN A 68 -5.50 -6.36 39.67
C GLN A 68 -5.14 -5.27 40.69
N GLN A 69 -6.01 -5.09 41.67
CA GLN A 69 -5.76 -4.26 42.84
C GLN A 69 -5.11 -5.12 43.92
N LEU A 70 -3.89 -4.76 44.31
CA LEU A 70 -3.17 -5.33 45.45
C LEU A 70 -3.28 -4.36 46.64
N GLU A 71 -2.57 -4.65 47.73
CA GLU A 71 -2.66 -3.86 48.97
C GLU A 71 -2.18 -2.41 48.79
N SER A 72 -0.98 -2.20 48.24
CA SER A 72 -0.35 -0.87 48.06
C SER A 72 -0.03 -0.51 46.60
N LEU A 73 -0.39 -1.40 45.67
CA LEU A 73 -0.06 -1.35 44.25
C LEU A 73 -1.27 -1.84 43.46
N ALA A 74 -1.54 -1.26 42.29
CA ALA A 74 -2.45 -1.85 41.33
C ALA A 74 -1.75 -2.00 39.98
N LEU A 75 -2.07 -3.07 39.27
CA LEU A 75 -1.47 -3.43 38.00
C LEU A 75 -2.56 -3.45 36.93
N ARG A 76 -2.33 -2.79 35.80
CA ARG A 76 -3.18 -2.84 34.61
C ARG A 76 -2.34 -3.21 33.41
N TRP A 77 -2.76 -4.21 32.66
CA TRP A 77 -2.14 -4.59 31.41
C TRP A 77 -3.17 -4.57 30.29
N GLU A 78 -2.77 -4.10 29.12
CA GLU A 78 -3.57 -4.14 27.90
C GLU A 78 -2.76 -4.60 26.70
N ALA A 79 -3.33 -5.54 25.95
CA ALA A 79 -2.83 -5.93 24.65
C ALA A 79 -3.32 -4.98 23.54
N HIS A 80 -2.39 -4.61 22.67
CA HIS A 80 -2.67 -4.01 21.37
C HIS A 80 -2.01 -4.86 20.26
N THR A 81 -2.18 -4.46 19.00
CA THR A 81 -1.73 -5.25 17.85
C THR A 81 -0.21 -5.33 17.73
N GLU A 82 0.52 -4.24 17.98
CA GLU A 82 1.99 -4.18 17.80
C GLU A 82 2.76 -3.82 19.08
N PHE A 83 2.05 -3.49 20.16
CA PHE A 83 2.59 -3.15 21.48
C PHE A 83 1.64 -3.61 22.59
N TYR A 84 2.09 -3.56 23.84
CA TYR A 84 1.23 -3.66 25.00
C TYR A 84 1.47 -2.47 25.92
N THR A 85 0.52 -2.21 26.82
CA THR A 85 0.70 -1.22 27.88
C THR A 85 0.67 -1.87 29.26
N LEU A 86 1.51 -1.35 30.15
CA LEU A 86 1.53 -1.70 31.57
C LEU A 86 1.39 -0.41 32.37
N THR A 87 0.35 -0.34 33.20
CA THR A 87 0.12 0.79 34.11
C THR A 87 0.15 0.32 35.55
N LEU A 88 0.96 0.99 36.35
CA LEU A 88 1.16 0.72 37.76
C LEU A 88 0.61 1.90 38.55
N TYR A 89 -0.19 1.63 39.59
CA TYR A 89 -0.84 2.65 40.40
C TYR A 89 -0.47 2.50 41.87
N GLN A 90 -0.27 3.62 42.55
CA GLN A 90 -0.05 3.66 43.99
C GLN A 90 -0.73 4.88 44.59
N ASN A 91 -1.49 4.71 45.67
CA ASN A 91 -2.22 5.79 46.34
C ASN A 91 -1.31 6.63 47.24
N GLN A 92 -0.22 7.16 46.68
CA GLN A 92 0.79 7.95 47.38
C GLN A 92 1.44 8.93 46.40
N LEU A 93 1.78 10.13 46.86
CA LEU A 93 2.61 11.08 46.10
C LEU A 93 4.10 10.82 46.32
N ASP A 94 4.92 11.26 45.37
CA ASP A 94 6.36 11.16 45.45
C ASP A 94 7.00 12.50 45.09
N SER A 95 7.50 13.22 46.10
CA SER A 95 8.14 14.53 45.89
C SER A 95 9.40 14.46 45.04
N ARG A 96 10.05 13.28 44.96
CA ARG A 96 11.28 13.07 44.19
C ARG A 96 11.03 12.59 42.77
N TRP A 97 9.78 12.28 42.40
CA TRP A 97 9.43 11.77 41.08
C TRP A 97 10.29 10.55 40.66
N GLN A 98 10.50 9.61 41.58
CA GLN A 98 11.18 8.35 41.31
C GLN A 98 10.31 7.51 40.38
N GLN A 99 10.91 6.84 39.41
CA GLN A 99 10.18 6.01 38.44
C GLN A 99 10.08 4.55 38.91
N THR A 100 9.71 4.39 40.17
CA THR A 100 9.47 3.10 40.82
C THR A 100 8.33 3.25 41.83
N LEU A 101 7.71 2.14 42.21
CA LEU A 101 6.65 2.08 43.22
C LEU A 101 7.00 1.06 44.30
N ALA A 102 6.59 1.33 45.54
CA ALA A 102 6.73 0.34 46.61
C ALA A 102 5.90 -0.92 46.27
N GLY A 103 6.47 -2.10 46.55
CA GLY A 103 5.85 -3.40 46.23
C GLY A 103 6.29 -4.01 44.90
N LEU A 104 7.04 -3.28 44.07
CA LEU A 104 7.69 -3.87 42.89
C LEU A 104 8.90 -4.73 43.29
N PRO A 105 9.16 -5.85 42.59
CA PRO A 105 10.34 -6.66 42.83
C PRO A 105 11.63 -5.89 42.47
N GLU A 106 12.77 -6.33 42.99
CA GLU A 106 14.07 -5.83 42.53
C GLU A 106 14.24 -6.09 41.03
N ASN A 107 14.84 -5.14 40.32
CA ASN A 107 15.03 -5.19 38.86
C ASN A 107 13.73 -5.50 38.09
N TRP A 108 12.60 -4.94 38.55
CA TRP A 108 11.29 -5.17 37.92
C TRP A 108 11.25 -4.80 36.44
N SER A 109 12.00 -3.78 36.03
CA SER A 109 12.07 -3.31 34.64
C SER A 109 12.67 -4.34 33.69
N ASP A 110 13.67 -5.10 34.14
CA ASP A 110 14.36 -6.12 33.33
C ASP A 110 13.45 -7.32 33.04
N GLN A 111 12.32 -7.41 33.73
CA GLN A 111 11.34 -8.48 33.60
C GLN A 111 10.24 -8.14 32.59
N LEU A 112 10.22 -6.90 32.08
CA LEU A 112 9.25 -6.48 31.08
C LEU A 112 9.76 -6.83 29.68
N PRO A 113 9.07 -7.71 28.93
CA PRO A 113 9.49 -8.06 27.57
C PRO A 113 9.22 -6.90 26.59
N GLY A 114 10.03 -6.81 25.55
CA GLY A 114 9.83 -5.86 24.45
C GLY A 114 10.68 -4.59 24.56
N GLU A 115 10.38 -3.63 23.69
CA GLU A 115 11.13 -2.37 23.58
C GLU A 115 10.28 -1.20 24.07
N LEU A 116 10.74 -0.50 25.12
CA LEU A 116 10.05 0.69 25.63
C LEU A 116 10.03 1.80 24.58
N ILE A 117 8.84 2.10 24.03
CA ILE A 117 8.68 3.19 23.06
C ILE A 117 8.38 4.52 23.74
N THR A 118 7.57 4.49 24.79
CA THR A 118 7.21 5.68 25.56
C THR A 118 6.63 5.31 26.91
N GLY A 119 6.46 6.31 27.76
CA GLY A 119 5.77 6.17 29.02
C GLY A 119 5.62 7.49 29.75
N VAL A 120 4.73 7.49 30.74
CA VAL A 120 4.37 8.68 31.48
C VAL A 120 4.26 8.38 32.97
N GLN A 121 4.83 9.27 33.77
CA GLN A 121 4.63 9.34 35.21
C GLN A 121 3.61 10.43 35.51
N ILE A 122 2.50 10.04 36.14
CA ILE A 122 1.43 10.98 36.53
C ILE A 122 1.34 11.04 38.05
N GLN A 123 1.26 12.25 38.60
CA GLN A 123 0.91 12.45 40.01
C GLN A 123 -0.38 13.25 40.13
N VAL A 124 -1.35 12.73 40.87
CA VAL A 124 -2.64 13.35 41.13
C VAL A 124 -2.69 13.86 42.56
N MET A 125 -2.68 15.17 42.70
CA MET A 125 -2.78 15.85 43.97
C MET A 125 -4.21 15.89 44.48
N GLU A 126 -4.35 15.85 45.81
CA GLU A 126 -5.59 16.15 46.49
C GLU A 126 -6.06 17.59 46.21
N PRO A 127 -7.38 17.86 46.29
CA PRO A 127 -7.90 19.21 46.29
C PRO A 127 -7.26 20.05 47.41
N SER A 128 -6.70 21.22 47.09
CA SER A 128 -6.22 22.21 48.07
C SER A 128 -6.54 23.62 47.58
N ALA A 129 -6.55 24.59 48.50
CA ALA A 129 -7.02 25.94 48.23
C ALA A 129 -6.00 26.84 47.50
N GLU A 130 -4.68 26.61 47.61
CA GLU A 130 -3.65 27.57 47.15
C GLU A 130 -2.34 26.90 46.69
N GLY A 131 -1.56 27.59 45.81
CA GLY A 131 -0.14 27.32 45.50
C GLY A 131 0.18 26.32 44.38
N ASP A 132 -0.84 25.87 43.62
CA ASP A 132 -0.66 24.77 42.66
C ASP A 132 0.16 25.17 41.41
N GLU A 133 0.00 26.39 40.91
CA GLU A 133 0.75 26.86 39.73
C GLU A 133 2.21 27.13 40.06
N GLU A 134 2.52 27.67 41.23
CA GLU A 134 3.90 27.83 41.70
C GLU A 134 4.59 26.46 41.83
N ARG A 135 3.87 25.46 42.35
CA ARG A 135 4.38 24.09 42.47
C ARG A 135 4.61 23.42 41.12
N ALA A 136 3.68 23.61 40.16
CA ALA A 136 3.88 23.16 38.79
C ALA A 136 5.08 23.87 38.15
N ARG A 137 5.18 25.20 38.29
CA ARG A 137 6.33 25.97 37.81
C ARG A 137 7.63 25.52 38.48
N GLU A 138 7.60 25.14 39.76
CA GLU A 138 8.75 24.61 40.48
C GLU A 138 9.21 23.25 39.94
N LEU A 139 8.26 22.39 39.61
CA LEU A 139 8.55 21.08 39.03
C LEU A 139 9.16 21.21 37.63
N PHE A 140 8.63 22.12 36.79
CA PHE A 140 9.00 22.26 35.38
C PHE A 140 9.92 23.48 35.10
N ARG A 141 10.63 24.01 36.11
CA ARG A 141 11.30 25.35 36.14
C ARG A 141 12.07 25.77 34.90
N ASN A 142 12.67 24.83 34.18
CA ASN A 142 13.57 25.12 33.07
C ASN A 142 12.90 25.07 31.70
N HIS A 143 11.61 24.77 31.64
CA HIS A 143 10.93 24.37 30.40
C HIS A 143 9.67 25.19 30.15
N GLN A 144 9.21 25.16 28.90
CA GLN A 144 7.94 25.77 28.53
C GLN A 144 6.80 24.96 29.15
N LEU A 145 6.22 25.50 30.23
CA LEU A 145 5.09 24.90 30.91
C LEU A 145 3.86 24.88 29.99
N ILE A 146 3.25 23.71 29.86
CA ILE A 146 1.99 23.47 29.18
C ILE A 146 0.97 23.18 30.27
N GLY A 147 -0.24 23.71 30.13
CA GLY A 147 -1.29 23.41 31.08
C GLY A 147 -2.65 23.91 30.67
N SER A 148 -3.65 23.18 31.13
CA SER A 148 -5.06 23.49 30.90
C SER A 148 -5.91 23.00 32.06
N ARG A 149 -7.12 23.56 32.15
CA ARG A 149 -8.21 22.98 32.92
C ARG A 149 -8.87 21.92 32.03
N VAL A 150 -9.06 20.71 32.54
CA VAL A 150 -9.63 19.59 31.79
C VAL A 150 -10.91 19.11 32.44
N MET A 151 -11.67 18.27 31.74
CA MET A 151 -12.93 17.71 32.18
C MET A 151 -13.92 18.81 32.58
N ARG A 152 -14.06 19.85 31.73
CA ARG A 152 -14.86 21.06 32.00
C ARG A 152 -14.46 21.81 33.27
N GLY A 153 -13.18 21.75 33.65
CA GLY A 153 -12.65 22.40 34.85
C GLY A 153 -12.70 21.57 36.13
N ALA A 154 -13.00 20.27 36.04
CA ALA A 154 -12.95 19.36 37.19
C ALA A 154 -11.50 19.02 37.63
N ALA A 155 -10.51 19.27 36.76
CA ALA A 155 -9.11 19.15 37.09
C ALA A 155 -8.25 20.19 36.37
N ARG A 156 -7.01 20.36 36.83
CA ARG A 156 -5.93 21.04 36.10
C ARG A 156 -4.83 20.06 35.80
N VAL A 157 -4.23 20.19 34.63
CA VAL A 157 -3.12 19.36 34.17
C VAL A 157 -1.97 20.27 33.79
N TRP A 158 -0.76 19.88 34.19
CA TRP A 158 0.49 20.53 33.78
C TRP A 158 1.52 19.49 33.34
N THR A 159 2.26 19.83 32.30
CA THR A 159 3.36 19.02 31.76
C THR A 159 4.28 19.91 30.93
N ASP A 160 5.45 19.40 30.56
CA ASP A 160 6.31 19.93 29.51
C ASP A 160 6.53 18.91 28.37
N PHE A 161 5.91 17.73 28.46
CA PHE A 161 6.12 16.58 27.57
C PHE A 161 7.61 16.29 27.31
N ARG A 162 8.43 16.40 28.36
CA ARG A 162 9.83 16.02 28.32
C ARG A 162 10.06 14.73 29.08
N ALA A 163 10.60 13.78 28.35
CA ALA A 163 11.13 12.54 28.87
C ALA A 163 12.30 12.80 29.83
N GLU A 164 12.14 12.39 31.09
CA GLU A 164 13.18 12.53 32.12
C GLU A 164 13.36 11.23 32.91
N GLY A 165 14.41 11.15 33.73
CA GLY A 165 14.65 10.02 34.63
C GLY A 165 15.29 8.80 33.95
N GLU A 166 15.23 7.67 34.64
CA GLU A 166 15.86 6.40 34.23
C GLU A 166 15.19 5.80 32.99
N PHE A 167 13.87 5.86 32.92
CA PHE A 167 13.06 5.30 31.83
C PHE A 167 12.56 6.35 30.84
N TYR A 168 13.08 7.59 30.90
CA TYR A 168 12.68 8.65 29.97
C TYR A 168 11.16 8.90 29.93
N LEU A 169 10.52 8.89 31.10
CA LEU A 169 9.07 9.10 31.20
C LEU A 169 8.73 10.59 31.18
N ASP A 170 7.69 10.93 30.43
CA ASP A 170 7.05 12.24 30.54
C ASP A 170 6.46 12.43 31.94
N ARG A 171 6.45 13.66 32.43
CA ARG A 171 5.85 13.98 33.72
C ARG A 171 4.57 14.78 33.55
N ILE A 172 3.50 14.32 34.19
CA ILE A 172 2.24 15.03 34.23
C ILE A 172 1.80 15.22 35.68
N LEU A 173 1.59 16.48 36.06
CA LEU A 173 1.00 16.85 37.34
C LEU A 173 -0.49 17.12 37.14
N VAL A 174 -1.34 16.42 37.87
CA VAL A 174 -2.79 16.59 37.86
C VAL A 174 -3.23 17.12 39.21
N LYS A 175 -4.02 18.19 39.20
CA LYS A 175 -4.75 18.65 40.38
C LYS A 175 -6.20 18.24 40.27
N ASN A 176 -6.66 17.42 41.20
CA ASN A 176 -8.08 17.18 41.35
C ASN A 176 -8.75 18.40 41.99
N ILE A 177 -9.80 18.93 41.36
CA ILE A 177 -10.63 20.00 41.94
C ILE A 177 -11.91 19.39 42.50
N HIS A 178 -12.67 18.66 41.67
CA HIS A 178 -13.94 18.05 42.06
C HIS A 178 -14.30 16.79 41.24
N MET A 179 -13.30 16.06 40.75
CA MET A 179 -13.53 14.78 40.07
C MET A 179 -13.89 13.68 41.07
N HIS A 180 -14.89 12.88 40.71
CA HIS A 180 -15.15 11.58 41.37
C HIS A 180 -14.23 10.47 40.83
N GLY A 181 -14.25 9.29 41.46
CA GLY A 181 -13.31 8.19 41.16
C GLY A 181 -13.24 7.79 39.68
N TYR A 182 -14.38 7.54 39.04
CA TYR A 182 -14.42 7.25 37.59
C TYR A 182 -14.03 8.43 36.69
N GLN A 183 -14.23 9.69 37.10
CA GLN A 183 -13.75 10.84 36.34
C GLN A 183 -12.22 10.90 36.37
N CYS A 184 -11.63 10.69 37.55
CA CYS A 184 -10.18 10.61 37.70
C CYS A 184 -9.61 9.46 36.86
N GLY A 185 -10.17 8.25 36.97
CA GLY A 185 -9.76 7.10 36.16
C GLY A 185 -9.81 7.35 34.65
N ARG A 186 -10.89 7.97 34.16
CA ARG A 186 -11.01 8.37 32.75
C ARG A 186 -9.96 9.38 32.34
N LEU A 187 -9.70 10.40 33.16
CA LEU A 187 -8.68 11.40 32.86
C LEU A 187 -7.29 10.76 32.78
N ILE A 188 -6.93 9.94 33.77
CA ILE A 188 -5.62 9.27 33.81
C ILE A 188 -5.42 8.36 32.60
N GLN A 189 -6.42 7.54 32.28
CA GLN A 189 -6.36 6.68 31.09
C GLN A 189 -6.20 7.51 29.81
N ARG A 190 -6.95 8.61 29.65
CA ARG A 190 -6.81 9.49 28.48
C ARG A 190 -5.42 10.11 28.38
N LEU A 191 -4.85 10.54 29.49
CA LEU A 191 -3.49 11.12 29.51
C LEU A 191 -2.44 10.07 29.13
N CYS A 192 -2.55 8.84 29.63
CA CYS A 192 -1.70 7.72 29.22
C CYS A 192 -1.85 7.42 27.72
N GLU A 193 -3.09 7.32 27.22
CA GLU A 193 -3.38 7.03 25.82
C GLU A 193 -2.89 8.15 24.88
N ILE A 194 -2.98 9.42 25.28
CA ILE A 194 -2.43 10.54 24.52
C ILE A 194 -0.91 10.39 24.37
N ASP A 195 -0.21 10.03 25.45
CA ASP A 195 1.23 9.80 25.42
C ASP A 195 1.59 8.60 24.51
N THR A 196 0.97 7.45 24.74
CA THR A 196 1.18 6.22 23.95
C THR A 196 0.92 6.44 22.46
N TYR A 197 -0.29 6.89 22.11
CA TYR A 197 -0.69 6.96 20.71
C TYR A 197 0.07 8.07 19.97
N ARG A 198 0.51 9.14 20.65
CA ARG A 198 1.40 10.13 20.05
C ARG A 198 2.74 9.50 19.66
N ALA A 199 3.37 8.75 20.56
CA ALA A 199 4.66 8.14 20.29
C ALA A 199 4.57 7.11 19.16
N VAL A 200 3.57 6.22 19.22
CA VAL A 200 3.38 5.17 18.19
C VAL A 200 2.98 5.78 16.84
N ALA A 201 2.19 6.86 16.81
CA ALA A 201 1.91 7.59 15.58
C ALA A 201 3.19 8.19 14.95
N LEU A 202 4.13 8.66 15.77
CA LEU A 202 5.38 9.26 15.30
C LEU A 202 6.39 8.25 14.74
N LEU A 203 6.20 6.94 14.96
CA LEU A 203 7.03 5.89 14.36
C LEU A 203 7.00 5.89 12.83
N GLY A 204 5.95 6.45 12.21
CA GLY A 204 5.86 6.59 10.75
C GLY A 204 6.78 7.67 10.15
N LEU A 205 7.39 8.52 10.96
CA LEU A 205 8.14 9.70 10.49
C LEU A 205 9.42 9.35 9.72
N GLU A 206 10.27 8.48 10.26
CA GLU A 206 11.51 8.12 9.57
C GLU A 206 11.26 7.28 8.31
N PRO A 207 10.38 6.25 8.34
CA PRO A 207 9.95 5.57 7.12
C PRO A 207 9.44 6.54 6.06
N ALA A 208 8.65 7.55 6.43
CA ALA A 208 8.17 8.56 5.49
C ALA A 208 9.29 9.39 4.85
N ARG A 209 10.30 9.81 5.63
CA ARG A 209 11.47 10.53 5.11
C ARG A 209 12.26 9.67 4.14
N GLU A 210 12.44 8.39 4.44
CA GLU A 210 13.08 7.44 3.55
C GLU A 210 12.27 7.24 2.26
N THR A 211 10.96 7.01 2.36
CA THR A 211 10.06 6.92 1.20
C THR A 211 10.14 8.15 0.33
N MET A 212 10.10 9.37 0.91
CA MET A 212 10.24 10.61 0.13
C MET A 212 11.55 10.68 -0.66
N ARG A 213 12.68 10.22 -0.07
CA ARG A 213 13.98 10.16 -0.75
C ARG A 213 13.94 9.15 -1.91
N LYS A 214 13.43 7.93 -1.66
CA LYS A 214 13.30 6.87 -2.68
C LYS A 214 12.37 7.30 -3.82
N VAL A 215 11.17 7.80 -3.51
CA VAL A 215 10.20 8.31 -4.49
C VAL A 215 10.78 9.46 -5.31
N SER A 216 11.54 10.37 -4.70
CA SER A 216 12.21 11.46 -5.45
C SER A 216 13.31 10.97 -6.40
N ARG A 217 13.90 9.80 -6.14
CA ARG A 217 14.82 9.12 -7.07
C ARG A 217 14.05 8.52 -8.24
N LEU A 218 13.04 7.69 -7.95
CA LEU A 218 12.19 7.06 -8.97
C LEU A 218 11.45 8.08 -9.85
N ASP A 219 11.02 9.21 -9.29
CA ASP A 219 10.42 10.33 -10.03
C ASP A 219 11.35 10.87 -11.14
N ARG A 220 12.65 10.98 -10.84
CA ARG A 220 13.67 11.46 -11.78
C ARG A 220 13.95 10.43 -12.86
N GLU A 221 14.13 9.17 -12.47
CA GLU A 221 14.30 8.06 -13.39
C GLU A 221 13.11 7.93 -14.37
N LEU A 222 11.88 8.07 -13.86
CA LEU A 222 10.68 8.09 -14.71
C LEU A 222 10.66 9.26 -15.68
N ALA A 223 11.10 10.44 -15.26
CA ALA A 223 11.19 11.61 -16.14
C ALA A 223 12.21 11.37 -17.27
N GLU A 224 13.38 10.80 -16.97
CA GLU A 224 14.39 10.43 -17.96
C GLU A 224 13.86 9.38 -18.96
N ILE A 225 13.17 8.35 -18.46
CA ILE A 225 12.52 7.33 -19.29
C ILE A 225 11.46 7.94 -20.20
N THR A 226 10.63 8.84 -19.66
CA THR A 226 9.56 9.50 -20.43
C THR A 226 10.15 10.41 -21.53
N LEU A 227 11.27 11.08 -21.26
CA LEU A 227 12.01 11.85 -22.27
C LEU A 227 12.57 10.94 -23.36
N LYS A 228 13.20 9.81 -23.00
CA LYS A 228 13.65 8.80 -23.97
C LYS A 228 12.48 8.29 -24.82
N LEU A 229 11.32 8.00 -24.20
CA LEU A 229 10.09 7.60 -24.89
C LEU A 229 9.70 8.56 -26.03
N SER A 230 9.82 9.86 -25.79
CA SER A 230 9.50 10.88 -26.80
C SER A 230 10.51 10.96 -27.95
N ALA A 231 11.77 10.58 -27.70
CA ALA A 231 12.88 10.64 -28.66
C ALA A 231 13.17 9.31 -29.37
N LEU A 232 12.52 8.22 -28.96
CA LEU A 232 12.77 6.87 -29.47
C LEU A 232 12.35 6.70 -30.94
N ASP A 233 13.28 6.19 -31.76
CA ASP A 233 13.00 5.65 -33.08
C ASP A 233 12.35 4.25 -32.98
N LYS A 234 11.63 3.84 -34.04
CA LYS A 234 10.90 2.55 -34.06
C LYS A 234 11.87 1.37 -33.89
N GLY A 235 11.73 0.60 -32.81
CA GLY A 235 12.46 -0.66 -32.60
C GLY A 235 13.24 -0.79 -31.29
N ASP A 236 13.41 0.30 -30.53
CA ASP A 236 14.20 0.32 -29.28
C ASP A 236 13.31 0.47 -28.02
N GLU A 237 12.06 0.00 -28.15
CA GLU A 237 10.99 0.13 -27.16
C GLU A 237 11.10 -0.90 -26.01
N SER A 238 11.80 -2.02 -26.22
CA SER A 238 11.91 -3.12 -25.25
C SER A 238 12.69 -2.71 -24.00
N GLU A 239 13.86 -2.09 -24.17
CA GLU A 239 14.69 -1.65 -23.03
C GLU A 239 13.95 -0.63 -22.15
N THR A 240 13.15 0.23 -22.79
CA THR A 240 12.35 1.22 -22.07
C THR A 240 11.19 0.59 -21.31
N LEU A 241 10.60 -0.48 -21.85
CA LEU A 241 9.57 -1.25 -21.16
C LEU A 241 10.14 -1.96 -19.93
N ASP A 242 11.31 -2.60 -20.08
CA ASP A 242 11.99 -3.26 -18.96
C ASP A 242 12.34 -2.26 -17.85
N ALA A 243 12.80 -1.06 -18.21
CA ALA A 243 13.07 0.02 -17.25
C ALA A 243 11.81 0.48 -16.51
N LEU A 244 10.67 0.62 -17.20
CA LEU A 244 9.38 0.94 -16.57
C LEU A 244 8.88 -0.17 -15.65
N MET A 245 9.05 -1.43 -16.05
CA MET A 245 8.70 -2.58 -15.20
C MET A 245 9.55 -2.62 -13.93
N SER A 246 10.86 -2.34 -14.04
CA SER A 246 11.76 -2.24 -12.88
C SER A 246 11.35 -1.10 -11.94
N LEU A 247 11.01 0.07 -12.48
CA LEU A 247 10.48 1.19 -11.69
C LEU A 247 9.18 0.83 -10.97
N SER A 248 8.26 0.14 -11.66
CA SER A 248 7.00 -0.30 -11.07
C SER A 248 7.25 -1.27 -9.92
N ALA A 249 8.15 -2.24 -10.09
CA ALA A 249 8.51 -3.19 -9.04
C ALA A 249 9.10 -2.49 -7.81
N GLN A 250 10.00 -1.53 -8.00
CA GLN A 250 10.57 -0.73 -6.90
C GLN A 250 9.50 0.12 -6.19
N ALA A 251 8.54 0.70 -6.92
CA ALA A 251 7.45 1.46 -6.32
C ALA A 251 6.53 0.55 -5.47
N GLU A 252 6.21 -0.64 -5.97
CA GLU A 252 5.42 -1.63 -5.25
C GLU A 252 6.14 -2.16 -4.00
N GLU A 253 7.45 -2.40 -4.08
CA GLU A 253 8.28 -2.79 -2.93
C GLU A 253 8.20 -1.72 -1.82
N ILE A 254 8.41 -0.45 -2.16
CA ILE A 254 8.29 0.66 -1.19
C ILE A 254 6.87 0.74 -0.62
N SER A 255 5.85 0.49 -1.44
CA SER A 255 4.45 0.51 -1.02
C SER A 255 4.16 -0.59 -0.01
N ALA A 256 4.55 -1.84 -0.32
CA ALA A 256 4.37 -3.00 0.52
C ALA A 256 5.04 -2.83 1.90
N ASP A 257 6.25 -2.25 1.92
CA ASP A 257 7.01 -2.01 3.17
C ASP A 257 6.38 -0.94 4.07
N THR A 258 5.65 0.03 3.50
CA THR A 258 5.26 1.25 4.22
C THR A 258 3.77 1.39 4.48
N VAL A 259 2.92 0.68 3.71
CA VAL A 259 1.45 0.81 3.79
C VAL A 259 0.90 0.53 5.19
N ASN A 260 1.40 -0.52 5.86
CA ASN A 260 0.94 -0.90 7.19
C ASN A 260 1.33 0.16 8.24
N ARG A 261 2.59 0.62 8.22
CA ARG A 261 3.08 1.63 9.17
C ARG A 261 2.39 2.98 8.98
N PHE A 262 2.16 3.43 7.74
CA PHE A 262 1.45 4.69 7.48
C PHE A 262 -0.02 4.60 7.90
N SER A 263 -0.69 3.50 7.59
CA SER A 263 -2.09 3.28 8.01
C SER A 263 -2.22 3.24 9.54
N ALA A 264 -1.30 2.54 10.22
CA ALA A 264 -1.24 2.53 11.67
C ALA A 264 -1.01 3.92 12.26
N SER A 265 -0.06 4.68 11.69
CA SER A 265 0.26 6.05 12.13
C SER A 265 -0.94 6.99 12.02
N ASP A 266 -1.73 6.88 10.94
CA ASP A 266 -2.98 7.64 10.77
C ASP A 266 -4.02 7.28 11.84
N ALA A 267 -4.22 5.98 12.07
CA ALA A 267 -5.19 5.47 13.02
C ALA A 267 -4.85 5.93 14.46
N TYR A 268 -3.60 5.82 14.88
CA TYR A 268 -3.19 6.30 16.21
C TYR A 268 -3.27 7.81 16.33
N TYR A 269 -2.91 8.56 15.29
CA TYR A 269 -3.07 10.01 15.33
C TYR A 269 -4.53 10.44 15.45
N ALA A 270 -5.45 9.73 14.78
CA ALA A 270 -6.88 9.94 14.97
C ALA A 270 -7.32 9.66 16.43
N LEU A 271 -6.78 8.62 17.07
CA LEU A 271 -7.02 8.33 18.49
C LEU A 271 -6.48 9.44 19.40
N VAL A 272 -5.26 9.96 19.15
CA VAL A 272 -4.71 11.10 19.90
C VAL A 272 -5.66 12.29 19.85
N ARG A 273 -6.12 12.67 18.64
CA ARG A 273 -7.05 13.79 18.46
C ARG A 273 -8.37 13.57 19.19
N MET A 274 -8.90 12.35 19.13
CA MET A 274 -10.11 11.97 19.85
C MET A 274 -9.94 12.14 21.37
N ARG A 275 -8.84 11.63 21.93
CA ARG A 275 -8.58 11.71 23.38
C ARG A 275 -8.32 13.12 23.87
N ILE A 276 -7.65 13.95 23.08
CA ILE A 276 -7.47 15.37 23.37
C ILE A 276 -8.80 16.11 23.38
N SER A 277 -9.63 15.91 22.35
CA SER A 277 -10.97 16.53 22.27
C SER A 277 -11.83 16.14 23.48
N GLU A 278 -11.77 14.86 23.88
CA GLU A 278 -12.45 14.34 25.05
C GLU A 278 -11.97 14.93 26.40
N LEU A 279 -10.79 15.55 26.46
CA LEU A 279 -10.34 16.28 27.66
C LEU A 279 -11.19 17.53 27.91
N GLU A 280 -11.87 18.07 26.90
CA GLU A 280 -12.67 19.30 26.99
C GLU A 280 -11.88 20.44 27.67
N GLU A 281 -10.75 20.79 27.07
CA GLU A 281 -9.79 21.74 27.62
C GLU A 281 -10.34 23.17 27.71
N ILE A 282 -10.06 23.83 28.84
CA ILE A 282 -10.25 25.27 29.06
C ILE A 282 -8.88 25.87 29.31
N ARG A 283 -8.55 26.92 28.57
CA ARG A 283 -7.24 27.58 28.65
C ARG A 283 -6.97 28.15 30.05
N ILE A 284 -5.73 27.96 30.52
CA ILE A 284 -5.15 28.72 31.62
C ILE A 284 -4.39 29.89 30.99
N GLU A 285 -4.69 31.12 31.40
CA GLU A 285 -4.06 32.31 30.83
C GLU A 285 -2.52 32.24 30.90
N GLY A 286 -1.87 32.60 29.81
CA GLY A 286 -0.41 32.54 29.67
C GLY A 286 0.18 31.15 29.40
N LEU A 287 -0.61 30.07 29.43
CA LEU A 287 -0.15 28.71 29.11
C LEU A 287 -0.71 28.20 27.77
N GLN A 288 0.08 27.37 27.11
CA GLN A 288 -0.37 26.58 25.96
C GLN A 288 -1.20 25.38 26.47
N THR A 289 -2.28 25.02 25.76
CA THR A 289 -3.05 23.80 26.07
C THR A 289 -2.37 22.54 25.53
N LEU A 290 -2.81 21.35 25.97
CA LEU A 290 -2.27 20.10 25.46
C LEU A 290 -2.58 19.95 23.96
N GLU A 291 -3.80 20.27 23.54
CA GLU A 291 -4.23 20.29 22.13
C GLU A 291 -3.28 21.14 21.27
N GLN A 292 -3.06 22.39 21.67
CA GLN A 292 -2.19 23.30 20.93
C GLN A 292 -0.74 22.82 20.86
N PHE A 293 -0.25 22.14 21.89
CA PHE A 293 1.08 21.56 21.86
C PHE A 293 1.14 20.43 20.83
N ILE A 294 0.19 19.50 20.89
CA ILE A 294 0.11 18.35 20.00
C ILE A 294 -0.05 18.80 18.54
N GLU A 295 -0.95 19.74 18.26
CA GLU A 295 -1.14 20.30 16.91
C GLU A 295 0.15 20.89 16.33
N ARG A 296 0.94 21.60 17.16
CA ARG A 296 2.18 22.25 16.69
C ARG A 296 3.36 21.29 16.56
N ARG A 297 3.38 20.19 17.31
CA ARG A 297 4.55 19.32 17.43
C ARG A 297 4.38 17.95 16.78
N VAL A 298 3.14 17.48 16.64
CA VAL A 298 2.81 16.16 16.08
C VAL A 298 2.27 16.30 14.65
N ASP A 299 1.37 17.26 14.37
CA ASP A 299 0.77 17.41 13.03
C ASP A 299 1.78 17.57 11.88
N PRO A 300 2.91 18.30 12.03
CA PRO A 300 3.89 18.40 10.95
C PRO A 300 4.49 17.04 10.57
N ALA A 301 4.73 16.18 11.56
CA ALA A 301 5.17 14.81 11.31
C ALA A 301 4.08 14.00 10.61
N MET A 302 2.82 14.22 10.96
CA MET A 302 1.70 13.52 10.32
C MET A 302 1.55 13.89 8.84
N ARG A 303 1.64 15.18 8.53
CA ARG A 303 1.61 15.68 7.14
C ARG A 303 2.75 15.11 6.31
N THR A 304 3.90 14.81 6.93
CA THR A 304 5.07 14.28 6.24
C THR A 304 4.82 12.89 5.67
N TRP A 305 4.27 11.95 6.47
CA TRP A 305 3.99 10.61 5.98
C TRP A 305 2.79 10.59 5.03
N GLN A 306 1.76 11.42 5.26
CA GLN A 306 0.64 11.59 4.32
C GLN A 306 1.13 12.07 2.95
N ALA A 307 2.05 13.04 2.92
CA ALA A 307 2.65 13.52 1.68
C ALA A 307 3.49 12.43 1.00
N ALA A 308 4.24 11.62 1.77
CA ALA A 308 5.02 10.51 1.25
C ALA A 308 4.11 9.46 0.56
N ALA A 309 3.04 9.03 1.23
CA ALA A 309 2.07 8.08 0.71
C ALA A 309 1.40 8.60 -0.57
N GLN A 310 0.92 9.84 -0.57
CA GLN A 310 0.31 10.45 -1.76
C GLN A 310 1.30 10.59 -2.92
N ARG A 311 2.58 10.87 -2.63
CA ARG A 311 3.58 11.00 -3.69
C ARG A 311 3.95 9.65 -4.30
N LEU A 312 4.04 8.60 -3.48
CA LEU A 312 4.23 7.24 -3.95
C LEU A 312 3.08 6.79 -4.85
N GLU A 313 1.84 7.02 -4.43
CA GLU A 313 0.64 6.72 -5.22
C GLU A 313 0.65 7.45 -6.58
N ARG A 314 0.91 8.76 -6.58
CA ARG A 314 1.01 9.54 -7.83
C ARG A 314 2.13 9.05 -8.74
N LEU A 315 3.26 8.61 -8.18
CA LEU A 315 4.36 8.02 -8.94
C LEU A 315 3.92 6.70 -9.58
N SER A 316 3.31 5.78 -8.82
CA SER A 316 2.82 4.50 -9.33
C SER A 316 1.83 4.70 -10.49
N GLN A 317 0.88 5.62 -10.33
CA GLN A 317 -0.06 5.99 -11.39
C GLN A 317 0.61 6.58 -12.65
N ARG A 318 1.70 7.36 -12.48
CA ARG A 318 2.47 7.89 -13.63
C ARG A 318 3.25 6.77 -14.33
N ILE A 319 3.84 5.84 -13.60
CA ILE A 319 4.52 4.67 -14.16
C ILE A 319 3.52 3.84 -14.98
N ALA A 320 2.35 3.51 -14.41
CA ALA A 320 1.31 2.76 -15.08
C ALA A 320 0.87 3.41 -16.41
N ARG A 321 0.59 4.72 -16.39
CA ARG A 321 0.25 5.47 -17.61
C ARG A 321 1.36 5.45 -18.66
N SER A 322 2.63 5.61 -18.26
CA SER A 322 3.75 5.55 -19.19
C SER A 322 3.90 4.15 -19.79
N SER A 323 3.70 3.10 -19.00
CA SER A 323 3.72 1.69 -19.46
C SER A 323 2.59 1.42 -20.46
N ASP A 324 1.38 1.90 -20.20
CA ASP A 324 0.24 1.74 -21.11
C ASP A 324 0.46 2.46 -22.46
N LEU A 325 1.04 3.67 -22.42
CA LEU A 325 1.40 4.40 -23.64
C LEU A 325 2.46 3.67 -24.46
N LEU A 326 3.49 3.11 -23.81
CA LEU A 326 4.53 2.34 -24.49
C LEU A 326 3.96 1.06 -25.11
N ARG A 327 3.12 0.33 -24.36
CA ARG A 327 2.44 -0.87 -24.87
C ARG A 327 1.60 -0.56 -26.10
N SER A 328 0.78 0.49 -26.04
CA SER A 328 -0.02 0.93 -27.19
C SER A 328 0.84 1.28 -28.41
N ARG A 329 2.00 1.92 -28.21
CA ARG A 329 2.95 2.23 -29.30
C ARG A 329 3.56 0.96 -29.91
N VAL A 330 3.95 -0.01 -29.09
CA VAL A 330 4.48 -1.31 -29.52
C VAL A 330 3.42 -2.11 -30.30
N ASP A 331 2.18 -2.09 -29.84
CA ASP A 331 1.06 -2.76 -30.52
C ASP A 331 0.84 -2.14 -31.91
N LEU A 332 0.81 -0.80 -32.00
CA LEU A 332 0.70 -0.08 -33.27
C LEU A 332 1.89 -0.33 -34.22
N SER A 333 3.11 -0.41 -33.69
CA SER A 333 4.30 -0.69 -34.50
C SER A 333 4.30 -2.11 -35.05
N THR A 334 3.80 -3.06 -34.26
CA THR A 334 3.62 -4.46 -34.65
C THR A 334 2.52 -4.61 -35.70
N GLU A 335 1.37 -3.94 -35.52
CA GLU A 335 0.28 -3.93 -36.49
C GLU A 335 0.72 -3.35 -37.84
N GLN A 336 1.48 -2.24 -37.83
CA GLN A 336 2.07 -1.66 -39.05
C GLN A 336 3.03 -2.64 -39.75
N LYS A 337 3.84 -3.40 -39.01
CA LYS A 337 4.72 -4.45 -39.57
C LYS A 337 3.91 -5.57 -40.22
N ILE A 338 2.85 -6.05 -39.55
CA ILE A 338 1.95 -7.09 -40.06
C ILE A 338 1.28 -6.62 -41.35
N HIS A 339 0.72 -5.41 -41.38
CA HIS A 339 0.10 -4.83 -42.57
C HIS A 339 1.13 -4.68 -43.71
N GLY A 340 2.34 -4.23 -43.40
CA GLY A 340 3.44 -4.15 -44.35
C GLY A 340 3.76 -5.51 -44.99
N LEU A 341 3.90 -6.56 -44.18
CA LEU A 341 4.15 -7.92 -44.63
C LEU A 341 3.01 -8.44 -45.53
N LEU A 342 1.75 -8.31 -45.10
CA LEU A 342 0.59 -8.71 -45.90
C LEU A 342 0.53 -7.97 -47.25
N SER A 343 0.84 -6.67 -47.26
CA SER A 343 0.85 -5.89 -48.50
C SER A 343 1.95 -6.35 -49.47
N SER A 344 3.12 -6.73 -48.95
CA SER A 344 4.24 -7.25 -49.76
C SER A 344 3.96 -8.65 -50.28
N MET A 345 3.30 -9.49 -49.49
CA MET A 345 2.86 -10.82 -49.87
C MET A 345 1.84 -10.72 -51.01
N ASN A 346 0.80 -9.89 -50.86
CA ASN A 346 -0.20 -9.66 -51.91
C ASN A 346 0.44 -9.19 -53.23
N LYS A 347 1.42 -8.28 -53.17
CA LYS A 347 2.18 -7.85 -54.37
C LYS A 347 2.95 -8.99 -55.01
N ARG A 348 3.55 -9.88 -54.20
CA ARG A 348 4.31 -11.03 -54.69
C ARG A 348 3.41 -12.09 -55.31
N THR A 349 2.30 -12.42 -54.66
CA THR A 349 1.26 -13.33 -55.18
C THR A 349 0.70 -12.80 -56.50
N ARG A 350 0.37 -11.50 -56.59
CA ARG A 350 -0.13 -10.90 -57.83
C ARG A 350 0.90 -10.95 -58.97
N ARG A 351 2.20 -10.80 -58.65
CA ARG A 351 3.28 -10.99 -59.64
C ARG A 351 3.40 -12.44 -60.09
N GLN A 352 3.25 -13.41 -59.19
CA GLN A 352 3.26 -14.83 -59.53
C GLN A 352 2.07 -15.20 -60.42
N LEU A 353 0.86 -14.74 -60.09
CA LEU A 353 -0.34 -14.92 -60.92
C LEU A 353 -0.17 -14.34 -62.34
N ASN A 354 0.37 -13.12 -62.45
CA ASN A 354 0.64 -12.50 -63.75
C ASN A 354 1.67 -13.28 -64.59
N LEU A 355 2.67 -13.92 -63.97
CA LEU A 355 3.64 -14.76 -64.68
C LEU A 355 3.00 -16.08 -65.13
N GLN A 356 2.14 -16.66 -64.30
CA GLN A 356 1.40 -17.88 -64.62
C GLN A 356 0.43 -17.66 -65.79
N ALA A 357 -0.31 -16.55 -65.80
CA ALA A 357 -1.17 -16.16 -66.93
C ALA A 357 -0.38 -15.92 -68.24
N LYS A 358 0.85 -15.40 -68.15
CA LYS A 358 1.73 -15.28 -69.32
C LYS A 358 2.18 -16.64 -69.86
N LEU A 359 2.45 -17.61 -68.98
CA LEU A 359 2.77 -18.99 -69.38
C LEU A 359 1.58 -19.71 -70.00
N GLU A 360 0.37 -19.44 -69.51
CA GLU A 360 -0.86 -19.96 -70.11
C GLU A 360 -1.02 -19.51 -71.57
N THR A 361 -0.71 -18.25 -71.88
CA THR A 361 -0.75 -17.75 -73.26
C THR A 361 0.30 -18.42 -74.15
N PHE A 362 1.47 -18.76 -73.58
CA PHE A 362 2.52 -19.48 -74.31
C PHE A 362 2.14 -20.95 -74.57
N SER A 363 1.45 -21.61 -73.64
CA SER A 363 1.01 -23.00 -73.83
C SER A 363 -0.01 -23.14 -74.97
N ILE A 364 -0.89 -22.14 -75.17
CA ILE A 364 -1.82 -22.10 -76.31
C ILE A 364 -1.06 -22.19 -77.64
N ILE A 365 0.04 -21.45 -77.79
CA ILE A 365 0.85 -21.45 -79.01
C ILE A 365 1.44 -22.84 -79.26
N VAL A 366 2.04 -23.43 -78.21
CA VAL A 366 2.69 -24.75 -78.28
C VAL A 366 1.67 -25.86 -78.60
N VAL A 367 0.53 -25.90 -77.90
CA VAL A 367 -0.52 -26.91 -78.12
C VAL A 367 -1.14 -26.78 -79.51
N THR A 368 -1.38 -25.55 -79.97
CA THR A 368 -1.94 -25.32 -81.32
C THR A 368 -1.01 -25.85 -82.41
N TYR A 369 0.30 -25.64 -82.27
CA TYR A 369 1.30 -26.20 -83.19
C TYR A 369 1.29 -27.74 -83.18
N TYR A 370 1.28 -28.37 -81.99
CA TYR A 370 1.24 -29.83 -81.87
C TYR A 370 -0.04 -30.46 -82.44
N VAL A 371 -1.21 -29.85 -82.20
CA VAL A 371 -2.47 -30.34 -82.76
C VAL A 371 -2.45 -30.26 -84.29
N PHE A 372 -1.92 -29.16 -84.84
CA PHE A 372 -1.80 -29.00 -86.28
C PHE A 372 -0.85 -30.05 -86.89
N ASP A 373 0.35 -30.25 -86.31
CA ASP A 373 1.31 -31.28 -86.75
C ASP A 373 0.73 -32.69 -86.68
N LEU A 374 -0.04 -32.99 -85.61
CA LEU A 374 -0.68 -34.29 -85.44
C LEU A 374 -1.74 -34.53 -86.53
N VAL A 375 -2.62 -33.55 -86.79
CA VAL A 375 -3.66 -33.65 -87.82
C VAL A 375 -3.02 -33.79 -89.22
N GLU A 376 -1.97 -33.01 -89.50
CA GLU A 376 -1.23 -33.11 -90.76
C GLU A 376 -0.63 -34.50 -90.95
N ARG A 377 0.02 -35.06 -89.92
CA ARG A 377 0.54 -36.43 -89.95
C ARG A 377 -0.56 -37.47 -90.12
N THR A 378 -1.68 -37.34 -89.42
CA THR A 378 -2.80 -38.29 -89.55
C THR A 378 -3.35 -38.31 -90.97
N ILE A 379 -3.59 -37.14 -91.58
CA ILE A 379 -4.04 -37.03 -92.98
C ILE A 379 -3.01 -37.68 -93.91
N ARG A 380 -1.72 -37.44 -93.67
CA ARG A 380 -0.63 -38.01 -94.47
C ARG A 380 -0.56 -39.54 -94.41
N HIS A 381 -0.96 -40.15 -93.29
CA HIS A 381 -0.93 -41.60 -93.11
C HIS A 381 -2.22 -42.31 -93.54
N LEU A 382 -3.37 -41.63 -93.48
CA LEU A 382 -4.68 -42.23 -93.76
C LEU A 382 -5.09 -42.14 -95.24
N THR A 383 -4.44 -41.30 -96.04
CA THR A 383 -4.82 -41.04 -97.44
C THR A 383 -3.63 -41.23 -98.40
N SER A 384 -3.79 -42.07 -99.43
CA SER A 384 -2.80 -42.26 -100.50
C SER A 384 -3.42 -41.96 -101.88
N GLY A 385 -2.79 -41.08 -102.66
CA GLY A 385 -3.22 -40.67 -104.02
C GLY A 385 -3.66 -39.20 -104.16
N GLU A 386 -4.26 -38.83 -105.31
CA GLU A 386 -4.73 -37.46 -105.65
C GLU A 386 -5.58 -36.72 -104.58
N PRO A 387 -6.42 -37.35 -103.73
CA PRO A 387 -7.15 -36.62 -102.68
C PRO A 387 -6.26 -36.04 -101.56
N ARG A 388 -4.95 -36.35 -101.54
CA ARG A 388 -4.00 -35.87 -100.52
C ARG A 388 -3.69 -34.38 -100.64
N ASP A 389 -3.43 -33.88 -101.85
CA ASP A 389 -3.05 -32.46 -102.03
C ASP A 389 -4.24 -31.53 -101.75
N MET A 390 -5.46 -31.98 -102.08
CA MET A 390 -6.69 -31.25 -101.74
C MET A 390 -6.94 -31.23 -100.22
N ALA A 391 -6.71 -32.33 -99.51
CA ALA A 391 -6.85 -32.39 -98.05
C ALA A 391 -5.85 -31.49 -97.30
N ILE A 392 -4.60 -31.40 -97.77
CA ILE A 392 -3.56 -30.53 -97.20
C ILE A 392 -3.88 -29.04 -97.44
N HIS A 393 -4.44 -28.71 -98.60
CA HIS A 393 -4.88 -27.33 -98.89
C HIS A 393 -6.07 -26.92 -98.00
N TRP A 394 -7.06 -27.79 -97.82
CA TRP A 394 -8.17 -27.55 -96.88
C TRP A 394 -7.71 -27.43 -95.42
N LEU A 395 -6.69 -28.19 -95.00
CA LEU A 395 -6.08 -28.07 -93.68
C LEU A 395 -5.40 -26.70 -93.48
N SER A 396 -4.76 -26.17 -94.51
CA SER A 396 -4.14 -24.83 -94.44
C SER A 396 -5.18 -23.72 -94.30
N TYR A 397 -6.34 -23.85 -94.98
CA TYR A 397 -7.45 -22.91 -94.83
C TYR A 397 -8.19 -23.03 -93.49
N SER A 398 -8.17 -24.20 -92.84
CA SER A 398 -8.80 -24.40 -91.52
C SER A 398 -7.94 -23.94 -90.34
N LEU A 399 -6.67 -23.59 -90.55
CA LEU A 399 -5.75 -23.11 -89.53
C LEU A 399 -6.33 -21.99 -88.64
N PRO A 400 -6.97 -20.92 -89.15
CA PRO A 400 -7.54 -19.87 -88.30
C PRO A 400 -8.68 -20.39 -87.41
N ALA A 401 -9.46 -21.35 -87.92
CA ALA A 401 -10.54 -21.98 -87.17
C ALA A 401 -9.99 -22.88 -86.04
N VAL A 402 -8.92 -23.65 -86.30
CA VAL A 402 -8.26 -24.48 -85.28
C VAL A 402 -7.64 -23.61 -84.18
N VAL A 403 -6.96 -22.52 -84.55
CA VAL A 403 -6.41 -21.54 -83.58
C VAL A 403 -7.53 -20.95 -82.72
N LEU A 404 -8.64 -20.53 -83.33
CA LEU A 404 -9.80 -20.00 -82.60
C LEU A 404 -10.44 -21.02 -81.66
N LEU A 405 -10.52 -22.29 -82.09
CA LEU A 405 -11.13 -23.37 -81.30
C LEU A 405 -10.24 -23.76 -80.11
N VAL A 406 -8.93 -23.90 -80.32
CA VAL A 406 -7.96 -24.16 -79.23
C VAL A 406 -7.93 -22.97 -78.25
N TRP A 407 -7.90 -21.74 -78.76
CA TRP A 407 -7.96 -20.55 -77.91
C TRP A 407 -9.27 -20.49 -77.09
N TRP A 408 -10.41 -20.78 -77.72
CA TRP A 408 -11.70 -20.81 -77.04
C TRP A 408 -11.77 -21.94 -76.00
N TYR A 409 -11.25 -23.13 -76.31
CA TYR A 409 -11.24 -24.27 -75.41
C TYR A 409 -10.35 -24.03 -74.19
N VAL A 410 -9.11 -23.56 -74.39
CA VAL A 410 -8.20 -23.25 -73.27
C VAL A 410 -8.77 -22.13 -72.40
N ARG A 411 -9.27 -21.05 -73.02
CA ARG A 411 -9.86 -19.92 -72.28
C ARG A 411 -11.14 -20.29 -71.53
N ARG A 412 -11.88 -21.29 -72.00
CA ARG A 412 -13.08 -21.81 -71.31
C ARG A 412 -12.69 -22.61 -70.07
N ILE A 413 -11.71 -23.51 -70.19
CA ILE A 413 -11.21 -24.30 -69.06
C ILE A 413 -10.59 -23.39 -67.99
N THR A 414 -9.79 -22.39 -68.39
CA THR A 414 -9.14 -21.51 -67.42
C THR A 414 -10.11 -20.56 -66.73
N LYS A 415 -11.19 -20.15 -67.40
CA LYS A 415 -12.31 -19.45 -66.74
C LYS A 415 -13.08 -20.29 -65.71
N GLU A 416 -13.15 -21.60 -65.90
CA GLU A 416 -13.83 -22.52 -64.97
C GLU A 416 -13.00 -22.74 -63.70
N PHE A 417 -11.68 -22.59 -63.76
CA PHE A 417 -10.78 -22.59 -62.60
C PHE A 417 -10.71 -21.22 -61.90
N GLU A 418 -10.91 -20.11 -62.62
CA GLU A 418 -10.90 -18.75 -62.04
C GLU A 418 -12.17 -18.42 -61.24
N SER A 419 -13.20 -19.29 -61.27
CA SER A 419 -14.47 -19.10 -60.54
C SER A 419 -14.59 -19.85 -59.22
N ASP A 420 -13.58 -20.63 -58.82
CA ASP A 420 -13.56 -21.42 -57.58
C ASP A 420 -12.59 -20.87 -56.51
N ASP A 421 -12.00 -19.68 -56.72
CA ASP A 421 -11.28 -18.84 -55.75
C ASP A 421 -12.03 -17.50 -55.57
#